data_AF-A0A9E5SBX2-F1
#
_entry.id   AF-A0A9E5SBX2-F1
#
_cell.length_a   1.000
_cell.length_b   1.000
_cell.length_c   1.000
_cell.angle_alpha   90.00
_cell.angle_beta   90.00
_cell.angle_gamma   90.00
#
_symmetry.space_group_name_H-M   'P 1'
#
loop_
_entity.id
_entity.type
_entity.pdbx_description
1 polymer ?
#
loop_
_entity_poly.entity_id
_entity_poly.type
_entity_poly.pdbx_seq_one_letter_code
_entity_poly.pdbx_strand_id
1 'polypeptide(L)'
;MVEQDLPRSFWEELLRLYDEFMETGKTDEETIEMLSKAGLLREGTLMGQEIINSFPHLDFKDVEPFVRRGIRDKIVENLKRSVD
;
A
#
# COMPACT_ATOMS: atom_id res chain seq x y z
N MET A 1 4.47 -15.60 -3.02
CA MET A 1 3.43 -14.55 -3.15
C MET A 1 3.05 -14.50 -4.61
N VAL A 2 1.77 -14.55 -4.95
CA VAL A 2 1.34 -14.40 -6.34
C VAL A 2 1.47 -12.92 -6.66
N GLU A 3 2.59 -12.52 -7.27
CA GLU A 3 2.66 -11.21 -7.94
C GLU A 3 1.55 -11.24 -9.00
N GLN A 4 0.49 -10.46 -8.77
CA GLN A 4 -0.50 -10.27 -9.82
C GLN A 4 0.15 -9.43 -10.89
N ASP A 5 0.22 -9.97 -12.10
CA ASP A 5 0.79 -9.29 -13.26
C ASP A 5 -0.22 -8.22 -13.73
N LEU A 6 -0.24 -7.11 -12.99
CA LEU A 6 -1.14 -5.98 -13.21
C LEU A 6 -0.47 -5.01 -14.18
N PRO A 7 -1.26 -4.43 -15.12
CA PRO A 7 -0.71 -3.57 -16.16
C PRO A 7 -0.14 -2.28 -15.57
N ARG A 8 0.79 -1.64 -16.29
CA ARG A 8 1.41 -0.39 -15.86
C ARG A 8 0.38 0.68 -15.50
N SER A 9 -0.64 0.87 -16.33
CA SER A 9 -1.72 1.84 -16.11
C SER A 9 -2.48 1.62 -14.80
N PHE A 10 -2.60 0.38 -14.34
CA PHE A 10 -3.20 0.09 -13.05
C PHE A 10 -2.35 0.65 -11.90
N TRP A 11 -1.03 0.49 -11.96
CA TRP A 11 -0.12 0.98 -10.93
C TRP A 11 0.03 2.50 -10.95
N GLU A 12 -0.04 3.13 -12.13
CA GLU A 12 -0.06 4.59 -12.26
C GLU A 12 -1.30 5.18 -11.58
N GLU A 13 -2.47 4.61 -11.83
CA GLU A 13 -3.71 5.08 -11.24
C GLU A 13 -3.76 4.81 -9.73
N LEU A 14 -3.33 3.63 -9.29
CA LEU A 14 -3.24 3.31 -7.88
C LEU A 14 -2.28 4.25 -7.15
N LEU A 15 -1.13 4.59 -7.75
CA LEU A 15 -0.19 5.55 -7.16
C LEU A 15 -0.81 6.94 -7.02
N ARG A 16 -1.53 7.41 -8.04
CA ARG A 16 -2.24 8.69 -8.02
C ARG A 16 -3.23 8.77 -6.87
N LEU A 17 -4.12 7.76 -6.77
CA LEU A 17 -5.13 7.68 -5.71
C LEU A 17 -4.51 7.54 -4.32
N TYR A 18 -3.45 6.75 -4.20
CA TYR A 18 -2.78 6.55 -2.93
C TYR A 18 -2.05 7.81 -2.44
N ASP A 19 -1.43 8.57 -3.35
CA ASP A 19 -0.79 9.85 -3.02
C ASP A 19 -1.84 10.88 -2.58
N GLU A 20 -3.01 10.95 -3.24
CA GLU A 20 -4.13 11.79 -2.81
C GLU A 20 -4.66 11.40 -1.42
N PHE A 21 -4.76 10.10 -1.13
CA PHE A 21 -5.09 9.61 0.21
C PHE A 21 -4.06 10.05 1.25
N MET A 22 -2.76 9.98 0.95
CA MET A 22 -1.72 10.39 1.89
C MET A 22 -1.75 11.89 2.19
N GLU A 23 -2.09 12.72 1.19
CA GLU A 23 -2.18 14.17 1.35
C GLU A 23 -3.44 14.60 2.10
N THR A 24 -4.59 13.99 1.78
CA THR A 24 -5.90 14.43 2.28
C THR A 24 -6.38 13.67 3.50
N GLY A 25 -5.83 12.48 3.75
CA GLY A 25 -6.31 11.51 4.74
C GLY A 25 -7.65 10.87 4.38
N LYS A 26 -8.21 11.15 3.20
CA LYS A 26 -9.49 10.60 2.75
C LYS A 26 -9.24 9.40 1.85
N THR A 27 -9.81 8.26 2.22
CA THR A 27 -9.81 7.07 1.37
C THR A 27 -11.20 6.92 0.77
N ASP A 28 -11.26 6.71 -0.54
CA ASP A 28 -12.49 6.35 -1.24
C ASP A 28 -12.57 4.84 -1.51
N GLU A 29 -13.73 4.39 -1.97
CA GLU A 29 -14.00 2.99 -2.27
C GLU A 29 -13.11 2.46 -3.40
N GLU A 30 -12.83 3.28 -4.42
CA GLU A 30 -11.99 2.93 -5.57
C GLU A 30 -10.55 2.62 -5.13
N THR A 31 -9.97 3.46 -4.27
CA THR A 31 -8.64 3.25 -3.70
C THR A 31 -8.58 1.94 -2.93
N ILE A 32 -9.61 1.62 -2.14
CA ILE A 32 -9.69 0.37 -1.37
C ILE A 32 -9.78 -0.84 -2.30
N GLU A 33 -10.62 -0.77 -3.33
CA GLU A 33 -10.77 -1.85 -4.32
C GLU A 33 -9.47 -2.12 -5.06
N MET A 34 -8.76 -1.08 -5.51
CA MET A 34 -7.49 -1.23 -6.20
C MET A 34 -6.40 -1.78 -5.27
N LEU A 35 -6.31 -1.31 -4.02
CA LEU A 35 -5.39 -1.89 -3.04
C LEU A 35 -5.70 -3.35 -2.75
N SER A 36 -6.99 -3.72 -2.71
CA SER A 36 -7.43 -5.11 -2.53
C SER A 36 -7.01 -5.97 -3.72
N LYS A 37 -7.28 -5.49 -4.94
CA LYS A 37 -6.89 -6.16 -6.18
C LYS A 37 -5.38 -6.35 -6.26
N ALA A 38 -4.59 -5.33 -5.89
CA ALA A 38 -3.14 -5.41 -5.81
C ALA A 38 -2.59 -6.31 -4.69
N GLY A 39 -3.45 -6.82 -3.79
CA GLY A 39 -3.04 -7.58 -2.60
C GLY A 39 -2.43 -6.73 -1.49
N LEU A 40 -2.36 -5.41 -1.68
CA LEU A 40 -1.65 -4.48 -0.79
C LEU A 40 -2.38 -4.23 0.52
N LEU A 41 -3.71 -4.41 0.60
CA LEU A 41 -4.43 -4.34 1.89
C LEU A 41 -3.94 -5.41 2.85
N ARG A 42 -3.82 -6.66 2.38
CA ARG A 42 -3.34 -7.78 3.20
C ARG A 42 -1.88 -7.57 3.59
N GLU A 43 -1.06 -7.10 2.65
CA GLU A 43 0.34 -6.81 2.94
C GLU A 43 0.50 -5.70 3.97
N GLY A 44 -0.31 -4.65 3.90
CA GLY A 44 -0.28 -3.56 4.88
C GLY A 44 -0.60 -4.05 6.29
N THR A 45 -1.61 -4.92 6.42
CA THR A 45 -1.94 -5.57 7.69
C THR A 45 -0.78 -6.42 8.23
N LEU A 46 -0.13 -7.20 7.37
CA LEU A 46 1.03 -8.01 7.78
C LEU A 46 2.21 -7.15 8.20
N MET A 47 2.54 -6.10 7.45
CA MET A 47 3.59 -5.14 7.83
C MET A 47 3.30 -4.51 9.19
N GLY A 48 2.07 -4.06 9.42
CA GLY A 48 1.68 -3.48 10.71
C GLY A 48 1.87 -4.46 11.86
N GLN A 49 1.42 -5.70 11.67
CA GLN A 49 1.58 -6.75 12.68
C GLN A 49 3.07 -7.08 12.95
N GLU A 50 3.91 -7.15 11.91
CA GLU A 50 5.34 -7.40 12.04
C GLU A 50 6.05 -6.29 12.83
N ILE A 51 5.69 -5.03 12.57
CA ILE A 51 6.26 -3.88 13.30
C ILE A 51 5.81 -3.90 14.76
N ILE A 52 4.51 -4.08 15.04
CA ILE A 52 3.98 -4.15 16.42
C ILE A 52 4.63 -5.31 17.19
N ASN A 53 4.77 -6.47 16.56
CA ASN A 53 5.41 -7.63 17.20
C ASN A 53 6.90 -7.39 17.50
N SER A 54 7.59 -6.65 16.62
CA SER A 54 9.01 -6.33 16.79
C SER A 54 9.24 -5.21 17.79
N PHE A 55 8.26 -4.32 17.97
CA PHE A 55 8.32 -3.16 18.85
C PHE A 55 7.03 -3.05 19.68
N PRO A 56 6.85 -3.89 20.72
CA PRO A 56 5.58 -4.00 21.45
C PRO A 56 5.17 -2.75 22.25
N HIS A 57 6.06 -1.76 22.35
CA HIS A 57 5.81 -0.48 23.01
C HIS A 57 5.19 0.57 22.08
N LEU A 58 5.19 0.32 20.77
CA LEU A 58 4.54 1.19 19.78
C LEU A 58 3.06 0.85 19.71
N ASP A 59 2.24 1.89 19.58
CA ASP A 59 0.83 1.72 19.29
C ASP A 59 0.56 1.73 17.78
N PHE A 60 -0.69 1.50 17.39
CA PHE A 60 -1.07 1.51 15.97
C PHE A 60 -0.78 2.85 15.28
N LYS A 61 -0.91 3.98 15.98
CA LYS A 61 -0.68 5.33 15.41
C LYS A 61 0.80 5.58 15.16
N ASP A 62 1.66 5.00 15.99
CA ASP A 62 3.11 5.05 15.77
C ASP A 62 3.52 4.23 14.55
N VAL A 63 2.82 3.12 14.30
CA VAL A 63 3.13 2.16 13.22
C VAL A 63 2.52 2.55 11.87
N GLU A 64 1.34 3.15 11.89
CA GLU A 64 0.56 3.50 10.70
C GLU A 64 1.36 4.29 9.64
N PRO A 65 2.16 5.33 9.96
CA PRO A 65 2.96 6.05 8.98
C PRO A 65 3.98 5.16 8.26
N PHE A 66 4.57 4.19 8.96
CA PHE A 66 5.53 3.26 8.37
C PHE A 66 4.85 2.29 7.42
N VAL A 67 3.67 1.78 7.79
CA VAL A 67 2.87 0.92 6.91
C VAL A 67 2.46 1.69 5.66
N ARG A 68 1.94 2.91 5.80
CA ARG A 68 1.53 3.74 4.65
C ARG A 68 2.69 3.99 3.69
N ARG A 69 3.86 4.33 4.22
CA ARG A 69 5.07 4.51 3.41
C ARG A 69 5.48 3.21 2.70
N GLY A 70 5.47 2.08 3.41
CA GLY A 70 5.83 0.78 2.86
C GLY A 70 4.90 0.34 1.71
N ILE A 71 3.60 0.60 1.83
CA ILE A 71 2.64 0.33 0.74
C ILE A 71 2.93 1.20 -0.48
N ARG A 72 3.17 2.50 -0.29
CA ARG A 72 3.54 3.39 -1.40
C ARG A 72 4.81 2.92 -2.12
N ASP A 73 5.85 2.56 -1.37
CA ASP A 73 7.11 2.09 -1.94
C ASP A 73 6.90 0.83 -2.80
N LYS A 74 6.02 -0.08 -2.36
CA LYS A 74 5.64 -1.25 -3.15
C LYS A 74 4.86 -0.91 -4.42
N ILE A 75 3.94 0.07 -4.37
CA ILE A 75 3.24 0.53 -5.58
C ILE A 75 4.27 1.05 -6.60
N VAL A 76 5.22 1.88 -6.14
CA VAL A 76 6.28 2.43 -6.99
C VAL A 76 7.20 1.33 -7.53
N GLU A 77 7.53 0.33 -6.73
CA GLU A 77 8.35 -0.80 -7.16
C GLU A 77 7.65 -1.62 -8.25
N ASN A 78 6.36 -1.94 -8.06
CA ASN A 78 5.59 -2.66 -9.07
C ASN A 78 5.43 -1.83 -10.35
N LEU A 79 5.18 -0.52 -10.25
CA LEU A 79 5.13 0.38 -11.40
C LEU A 79 6.44 0.36 -12.23
N LYS A 80 7.60 0.25 -11.56
CA LYS A 80 8.90 0.16 -12.24
C LYS A 80 9.13 -1.21 -12.90
N ARG A 81 8.53 -2.27 -12.34
CA ARG A 81 8.64 -3.64 -12.85
C ARG A 81 7.66 -3.92 -13.98
N SER A 82 6.49 -3.27 -13.98
CA SER A 82 5.50 -3.38 -15.06
C SER A 82 6.04 -2.83 -16.36
N VAL A 83 6.13 -3.70 -17.35
CA VAL A 83 6.44 -3.37 -18.74
C VAL A 83 5.13 -3.06 -19.47
N ASP A 84 5.15 -2.07 -20.37
CA ASP A 84 4.02 -1.75 -21.26
C ASP A 84 3.73 -2.87 -22.28
#